data_AF-A0A167VER3-F1
#
_entry.id   AF-A0A167VER3-F1
#
_cell.length_a   1.000
_cell.length_b   1.000
_cell.length_c   1.000
_cell.angle_alpha   90.00
_cell.angle_beta   90.00
_cell.angle_gamma   90.00
#
_symmetry.space_group_name_H-M   'P 1'
#
loop_
_entity.id
_entity.type
_entity.pdbx_description
1 polymer ?
#
loop_
_entity_poly.entity_id
_entity_poly.type
_entity_poly.pdbx_seq_one_letter_code
_entity_poly.pdbx_strand_id
1 'polypeptide(L)'
;MRLAIIPFEEWFDLLEQRSGRANVEEMAKTPSVKVLELFRGMTIADAAARKSGRTDSESGITSCVTHKSQAASPTMVQAQPIDQEDARRWISYWISKGYL
;
A
#
# COMPACT_ATOMS: atom_id res chain seq x y z
N MET A 1 -2.80 1.84 -20.84
CA MET A 1 -1.69 2.35 -20.03
C MET A 1 -1.12 1.18 -19.24
N ARG A 2 0.17 0.84 -19.37
CA ARG A 2 0.83 -0.17 -18.51
C ARG A 2 1.54 0.58 -17.39
N LEU A 3 1.30 0.18 -16.14
CA LEU A 3 2.03 0.72 -15.00
C LEU A 3 3.39 0.03 -14.93
N ALA A 4 4.46 0.82 -14.84
CA ALA A 4 5.79 0.28 -14.63
C ALA A 4 5.88 -0.31 -13.22
N ILE A 5 6.45 -1.49 -13.10
CA ILE A 5 6.76 -2.12 -11.80
C ILE A 5 8.23 -1.84 -11.54
N ILE A 6 8.49 -0.98 -10.56
CA ILE A 6 9.83 -0.59 -10.12
C ILE A 6 9.99 -0.92 -8.62
N PRO A 7 11.22 -1.06 -8.11
CA PRO A 7 11.48 -1.20 -6.69
C PRO A 7 10.80 -0.10 -5.86
N PHE A 8 10.32 -0.44 -4.66
CA PHE A 8 9.58 0.50 -3.82
C PHE A 8 10.41 1.71 -3.40
N GLU A 9 11.71 1.51 -3.12
CA GLU A 9 12.67 2.58 -2.85
C GLU A 9 12.81 3.53 -4.05
N GLU A 10 13.01 3.01 -5.26
CA GLU A 10 13.09 3.81 -6.49
C GLU A 10 11.78 4.59 -6.74
N TRP A 11 10.63 3.97 -6.50
CA TRP A 11 9.34 4.64 -6.59
C TRP A 11 9.21 5.79 -5.59
N PHE A 12 9.65 5.59 -4.35
CA PHE A 12 9.60 6.62 -3.31
C PHE A 12 10.53 7.80 -3.63
N ASP A 13 11.73 7.55 -4.14
CA ASP A 13 12.66 8.61 -4.56
C ASP A 13 12.04 9.51 -5.64
N LEU A 14 11.35 8.91 -6.61
CA LEU A 14 10.62 9.66 -7.65
C LEU A 14 9.47 10.50 -7.05
N LEU A 15 8.75 9.95 -6.07
CA LEU A 15 7.68 10.66 -5.37
C LEU A 15 8.23 11.83 -4.54
N GLU A 16 9.32 11.63 -3.81
CA GLU A 16 9.97 12.65 -2.99
C GLU A 16 10.50 13.79 -3.86
N GLN A 17 11.20 13.47 -4.96
CA GLN A 17 11.66 14.48 -5.91
C GLN A 17 10.51 15.32 -6.47
N ARG A 18 9.37 14.68 -6.78
CA ARG A 18 8.17 15.37 -7.26
C ARG A 18 7.55 16.25 -6.16
N SER A 19 7.57 15.79 -4.91
CA SER A 19 7.02 16.53 -3.76
C SER A 19 7.79 17.82 -3.47
N GLY A 20 9.12 17.82 -3.59
CA GLY A 20 9.96 19.01 -3.35
C GLY A 20 9.72 20.17 -4.33
N ARG A 21 8.98 19.91 -5.42
CA ARG A 21 8.56 20.90 -6.42
C ARG A 21 7.05 21.16 -6.41
N ALA A 22 6.31 20.54 -5.50
CA ALA A 22 4.85 20.55 -5.54
C ALA A 22 4.30 21.90 -5.05
N ASN A 23 3.61 22.61 -5.95
CA ASN A 23 2.68 23.66 -5.59
C ASN A 23 1.28 23.05 -5.33
N VAL A 24 0.30 23.87 -4.93
CA VAL A 24 -1.08 23.41 -4.64
C VAL A 24 -1.70 22.62 -5.80
N GLU A 25 -1.37 23.00 -7.04
CA GLU A 25 -1.87 22.32 -8.24
C GLU A 25 -1.24 20.93 -8.45
N GLU A 26 0.07 20.80 -8.24
CA GLU A 26 0.77 19.50 -8.29
C GLU A 26 0.32 18.57 -7.16
N MET A 27 0.04 19.10 -5.96
CA MET A 27 -0.53 18.32 -4.87
C MET A 27 -1.94 17.80 -5.17
N ALA A 28 -2.71 18.50 -6.01
CA ALA A 28 -3.99 18.01 -6.50
C ALA A 28 -3.83 16.89 -7.54
N LYS A 29 -2.82 17.00 -8.42
CA LYS A 29 -2.52 15.99 -9.46
C LYS A 29 -1.83 14.74 -8.92
N THR A 30 -1.13 14.84 -7.80
CA THR A 30 -0.43 13.71 -7.16
C THR A 30 -0.83 13.59 -5.69
N PRO A 31 -2.01 13.03 -5.38
CA PRO A 31 -2.52 12.92 -4.02
C PRO A 31 -1.58 12.18 -3.06
N SER A 32 -0.74 11.26 -3.57
CA SER A 32 0.27 10.53 -2.80
C SER A 32 1.25 11.43 -2.05
N VAL A 33 1.48 12.67 -2.51
CA VAL A 33 2.30 13.66 -1.81
C VAL A 33 1.73 13.99 -0.42
N LYS A 34 0.40 13.89 -0.23
CA LYS A 34 -0.27 14.18 1.05
C LYS A 34 0.10 13.20 2.16
N VAL A 35 0.58 12.01 1.81
CA VAL A 35 0.97 10.95 2.75
C VAL A 35 2.45 10.59 2.58
N LEU A 36 3.28 11.54 2.13
CA LEU A 36 4.70 11.32 1.84
C LEU A 36 5.46 10.73 3.04
N GLU A 37 5.23 11.24 4.25
CA GLU A 37 5.90 10.77 5.45
C GLU A 37 5.49 9.33 5.85
N LEU A 38 4.26 8.91 5.53
CA LEU A 38 3.86 7.51 5.68
C LEU A 38 4.73 6.63 4.76
N PHE A 39 4.87 7.02 3.49
CA PHE A 39 5.69 6.28 2.54
C PHE A 39 7.18 6.28 2.92
N ARG A 40 7.70 7.40 3.46
CA ARG A 40 9.06 7.46 4.00
C ARG A 40 9.30 6.38 5.06
N GLY A 41 8.37 6.28 6.02
CA GLY A 41 8.42 5.25 7.06
C GLY A 41 8.36 3.83 6.48
N MET A 42 7.51 3.60 5.50
CA MET A 42 7.40 2.31 4.81
C MET A 42 8.67 1.94 4.05
N THR A 43 9.32 2.89 3.36
CA THR A 43 10.57 2.63 2.62
C THR A 43 11.70 2.23 3.57
N ILE A 44 11.82 2.90 4.71
CA ILE A 44 12.79 2.55 5.75
C ILE A 44 12.53 1.14 6.30
N ALA A 45 11.26 0.81 6.57
CA ALA A 45 10.86 -0.51 7.07
C ALA A 45 11.11 -1.62 6.04
N ASP A 46 10.76 -1.41 4.76
CA ASP A 46 11.02 -2.36 3.66
C ASP A 46 12.52 -2.61 3.48
N ALA A 47 13.34 -1.54 3.47
CA ALA A 47 14.79 -1.67 3.37
C ALA A 47 15.38 -2.43 4.56
N ALA A 48 14.90 -2.17 5.78
CA ALA A 48 15.32 -2.89 6.98
C ALA A 48 14.92 -4.38 6.92
N ALA A 49 13.69 -4.68 6.51
CA ALA A 49 13.20 -6.04 6.35
C ALA A 49 14.04 -6.82 5.33
N ARG A 50 14.30 -6.24 4.15
CA ARG A 50 15.14 -6.87 3.11
C ARG A 50 16.57 -7.12 3.59
N LYS A 51 17.19 -6.15 4.27
CA LYS A 51 18.55 -6.29 4.84
C LYS A 51 18.65 -7.36 5.91
N SER A 52 17.58 -7.54 6.70
CA SER A 52 17.58 -8.52 7.79
C SER A 52 17.57 -9.98 7.31
N GLY A 53 17.18 -10.23 6.04
CA GLY A 53 16.98 -11.59 5.52
C GLY A 53 15.83 -12.35 6.21
N ARG A 54 15.12 -11.70 7.14
CA ARG A 54 14.02 -12.30 7.91
C ARG A 54 12.74 -12.26 7.09
N THR A 55 12.22 -13.44 6.77
CA THR A 55 10.90 -13.61 6.15
C THR A 55 9.77 -13.73 7.19
N ASP A 56 10.13 -13.81 8.48
CA ASP A 56 9.24 -13.98 9.64
C ASP A 56 8.94 -12.67 10.40
N SER A 57 9.47 -11.54 9.93
CA SER A 57 9.21 -10.23 10.54
C SER A 57 7.79 -9.76 10.20
N GLU A 58 7.00 -9.43 11.23
CA GLU A 58 5.61 -8.91 11.18
C GLU A 58 5.44 -7.58 10.42
N SER A 59 6.37 -7.22 9.54
CA SER A 59 6.38 -6.03 8.70
C SER A 59 5.46 -6.16 7.46
N GLY A 60 4.31 -6.83 7.60
CA GLY A 60 3.24 -6.85 6.60
C GLY A 60 3.23 -8.03 5.60
N ILE A 61 4.24 -8.90 5.61
CA ILE A 61 4.33 -10.07 4.70
C ILE A 61 4.25 -11.41 5.46
N THR A 62 4.27 -11.40 6.79
CA THR A 62 4.18 -12.64 7.60
C THR A 62 2.81 -13.28 7.49
N SER A 63 2.79 -14.58 7.22
CA SER A 63 1.58 -15.38 7.26
C SER A 63 1.04 -15.47 8.69
N CYS A 64 -0.02 -14.75 9.00
CA CYS A 64 -0.75 -14.90 10.26
C CYS A 64 -1.52 -16.22 10.28
N VAL A 65 -1.38 -17.01 11.35
CA VAL A 65 -2.17 -18.23 11.52
C VAL A 65 -3.60 -17.87 11.96
N THR A 66 -4.62 -18.24 11.19
CA THR A 66 -6.02 -17.79 11.39
C THR A 66 -6.96 -18.82 12.04
N HIS A 67 -6.46 -19.98 12.46
CA HIS A 67 -7.28 -21.11 12.94
C HIS A 67 -8.27 -20.75 14.06
N LYS A 68 -7.86 -19.91 15.04
CA LYS A 68 -8.77 -19.47 16.12
C LYS A 68 -9.89 -18.58 15.62
N SER A 69 -9.59 -17.65 14.71
CA SER A 69 -10.59 -16.76 14.12
C SER A 69 -11.59 -17.53 13.25
N GLN A 70 -11.11 -18.54 12.52
CA GLN A 70 -11.95 -19.46 11.75
C GLN A 70 -12.85 -20.31 12.66
N ALA A 71 -12.32 -20.84 13.77
CA ALA A 71 -13.12 -21.63 14.71
C ALA A 71 -14.22 -20.80 15.40
N ALA A 72 -13.97 -19.50 15.64
CA ALA A 72 -14.92 -18.61 16.28
C ALA A 72 -15.94 -17.98 15.31
N SER A 73 -15.68 -17.98 14.00
CA SER A 73 -16.50 -17.27 13.02
C SER A 73 -16.66 -18.06 11.71
N PRO A 74 -17.87 -18.57 11.41
CA PRO A 74 -18.17 -19.20 10.13
C PRO A 74 -17.92 -18.27 8.93
N THR A 75 -18.11 -16.96 9.11
CA THR A 75 -17.83 -15.96 8.07
C THR A 75 -16.35 -15.92 7.71
N MET A 76 -15.45 -16.04 8.70
CA MET A 76 -14.00 -16.08 8.47
C MET A 76 -13.55 -17.34 7.72
N VAL A 77 -14.28 -18.46 7.88
CA VAL A 77 -14.02 -19.69 7.13
C VAL A 77 -14.37 -19.52 5.65
N GLN A 78 -15.41 -18.73 5.35
CA GLN A 78 -15.92 -18.53 4.00
C GLN A 78 -15.35 -17.31 3.29
N ALA A 79 -14.53 -16.51 3.99
CA ALA A 79 -13.92 -15.31 3.44
C ALA A 79 -13.07 -15.65 2.20
N GLN A 80 -13.37 -14.99 1.08
CA GLN A 80 -12.64 -15.17 -0.16
C GLN A 80 -11.41 -14.24 -0.20
N PRO A 81 -10.35 -14.61 -0.95
CA PRO A 81 -9.26 -13.70 -1.25
C PRO A 81 -9.78 -12.44 -1.95
N ILE A 82 -9.16 -11.29 -1.66
CA ILE A 82 -9.43 -10.03 -2.37
C ILE A 82 -9.12 -10.23 -3.84
N ASP A 83 -10.05 -9.81 -4.71
CA ASP A 83 -9.92 -9.96 -6.14
C ASP A 83 -9.93 -8.62 -6.92
N GLN A 84 -10.03 -8.70 -8.24
CA GLN A 84 -10.06 -7.53 -9.11
C GLN A 84 -11.32 -6.67 -8.91
N GLU A 85 -12.46 -7.29 -8.60
CA GLU A 85 -13.72 -6.59 -8.38
C GLU A 85 -13.67 -5.80 -7.08
N ASP A 86 -13.08 -6.36 -6.02
CA ASP A 86 -12.81 -5.63 -4.79
C ASP A 86 -11.94 -4.39 -5.05
N ALA A 87 -10.85 -4.54 -5.82
CA ALA A 87 -9.99 -3.42 -6.20
C ALA A 87 -10.77 -2.34 -6.97
N ARG A 88 -11.65 -2.73 -7.91
CA ARG A 88 -12.52 -1.79 -8.62
C ARG A 88 -13.48 -1.04 -7.71
N ARG A 89 -14.03 -1.71 -6.69
CA ARG A 89 -14.93 -1.09 -5.70
C ARG A 89 -14.21 -0.03 -4.89
N TRP A 90 -12.99 -0.32 -4.44
CA TRP A 90 -12.14 0.66 -3.75
C TRP A 90 -11.87 1.89 -4.62
N ILE A 91 -11.45 1.71 -5.87
CA ILE A 91 -11.20 2.83 -6.81
C ILE A 91 -12.48 3.64 -7.03
N SER A 92 -13.60 2.98 -7.30
CA SER A 92 -14.90 3.63 -7.53
C SER A 92 -15.33 4.46 -6.32
N TYR A 93 -15.13 3.93 -5.11
CA TYR A 93 -15.40 4.64 -3.87
C TYR A 93 -14.53 5.90 -3.75
N TRP A 94 -13.22 5.81 -3.94
CA TRP A 94 -12.32 6.95 -3.81
C TRP A 94 -12.60 8.05 -4.85
N ILE A 95 -12.92 7.69 -6.09
CA ILE A 95 -13.39 8.63 -7.13
C ILE A 95 -14.69 9.31 -6.68
N SER A 96 -15.67 8.55 -6.17
CA SER A 96 -16.95 9.12 -5.70
C SER A 96 -16.79 10.14 -4.56
N LYS A 97 -15.68 10.06 -3.82
CA LYS A 97 -15.33 10.98 -2.73
C LYS A 97 -14.40 12.12 -3.17
N GLY A 98 -14.01 12.16 -4.44
CA GLY A 98 -13.12 13.20 -4.99
C GLY A 98 -11.67 13.11 -4.50
N TYR A 99 -11.23 11.91 -4.07
CA TYR A 99 -9.85 11.67 -3.65
C TYR A 99 -8.96 11.13 -4.77
N LEU A 100 -9.57 10.66 -5.87
CA LEU A 100 -8.93 10.23 -7.11
C LEU A 100 -9.63 10.89 -8.30
#